data_AF-A0AA44CLA0-F1
#
_entry.id   AF-A0AA44CLA0-F1
#
_cell.length_a   1.000
_cell.length_b   1.000
_cell.length_c   1.000
_cell.angle_alpha   90.00
_cell.angle_beta   90.00
_cell.angle_gamma   90.00
#
_symmetry.space_group_name_H-M   'P 1'
#
loop_
_entity.id
_entity.type
_entity.pdbx_description
1 polymer ?
#
loop_
_entity_poly.entity_id
_entity_poly.type
_entity_poly.pdbx_seq_one_letter_code
_entity_poly.pdbx_strand_id
1 'polypeptide(L)'
;MSLSKVEARLTQNDKNEEALNAVNKWESDAPSGENRSIAANNIRDVIARNATELKLSKMDISSLPDILPESITEINIFCCYKLSTLPDALPSGLTKLGIHSCHELSSLPKTMPENFIELTINNCTKILNSIISLPDSLQKVRLVLRSNERHSLQFEKLPVSLKSMSLSPCFLVKRNVFRESKTQLNGIATSAGIAFKLGDVLYGLFDRKKEIISQISHFNNLSSKDIVAQPKITDTVWEHRDYLSFDKYRDETIIKEMLNDAERGIKFKTFLSKHEKYNIIERHEKKPYRPNKSVEDICLSRTSKAGLEFQIMERNGRVFFCADDLVESISEIAQKEPDYGTSITASELRWLYRHKDHPKIKSNVQFCLDGEFISQEKVFSLPGWENYHPKSNFIHSDS
;
A
#
# COMPACT_ATOMS: atom_id res chain seq x y z
N MET A 1 1.24 -38.38 50.14
CA MET A 1 2.50 -37.70 49.73
C MET A 1 2.41 -37.36 48.25
N SER A 2 1.95 -36.15 47.92
CA SER A 2 2.07 -35.60 46.57
C SER A 2 3.14 -34.50 46.62
N LEU A 3 4.30 -34.79 46.07
CA LEU A 3 5.35 -33.79 45.86
C LEU A 3 4.91 -32.86 44.72
N SER A 4 4.32 -31.72 45.08
CA SER A 4 4.22 -30.58 44.16
C SER A 4 5.63 -30.05 43.92
N LYS A 5 6.17 -30.27 42.72
CA LYS A 5 7.37 -29.58 42.25
C LYS A 5 7.06 -28.08 42.22
N VAL A 6 7.59 -27.36 43.19
CA VAL A 6 7.73 -25.90 43.11
C VAL A 6 8.87 -25.66 42.13
N GLU A 7 8.56 -25.27 40.90
CA GLU A 7 9.58 -24.74 39.98
C GLU A 7 10.11 -23.43 40.58
N ALA A 8 11.37 -23.46 41.03
CA ALA A 8 12.05 -22.27 41.53
C ALA A 8 12.21 -21.28 40.37
N ARG A 9 11.69 -20.06 40.51
CA ARG A 9 11.92 -18.98 39.55
C ARG A 9 13.39 -18.55 39.64
N LEU A 10 14.12 -18.63 38.52
CA LEU A 10 15.50 -18.16 38.42
C LEU A 10 15.60 -16.67 38.74
N THR A 11 16.68 -16.28 39.43
CA THR A 11 17.01 -14.87 39.64
C THR A 11 17.58 -14.26 38.35
N GLN A 12 17.63 -12.92 38.26
CA GLN A 12 18.25 -12.25 37.11
C GLN A 12 19.73 -12.58 36.96
N ASN A 13 20.43 -12.83 38.08
CA ASN A 13 21.83 -13.26 38.05
C ASN A 13 21.97 -14.65 37.45
N ASP A 14 21.09 -15.59 37.82
CA ASP A 14 21.11 -16.96 37.27
C ASP A 14 20.85 -16.93 35.75
N LYS A 15 19.88 -16.12 35.31
CA LYS A 15 19.58 -15.92 33.87
C LYS A 15 20.76 -15.32 33.10
N ASN A 16 21.46 -14.34 33.69
CA ASN A 16 22.63 -13.73 33.07
C ASN A 16 23.81 -14.71 32.99
N GLU A 17 24.01 -15.54 34.00
CA GLU A 17 25.04 -16.59 34.01
C GLU A 17 24.75 -17.66 32.96
N GLU A 18 23.49 -18.09 32.82
CA GLU A 18 23.07 -19.03 31.79
C GLU A 18 23.31 -18.47 30.37
N ALA A 19 22.92 -17.22 30.11
CA ALA A 19 23.19 -16.56 28.84
C ALA A 19 24.70 -16.42 28.57
N LEU A 20 25.51 -16.10 29.59
CA LEU A 20 26.96 -15.98 29.45
C LEU A 20 27.60 -17.33 29.09
N ASN A 21 27.17 -18.41 29.74
CA ASN A 21 27.61 -19.76 29.43
C ASN A 21 27.23 -20.18 28.01
N ALA A 22 26.00 -19.87 27.58
CA ALA A 22 25.55 -20.13 26.21
C ALA A 22 26.37 -19.37 25.16
N VAL A 23 26.69 -18.09 25.41
CA VAL A 23 27.53 -17.27 24.52
C VAL A 23 28.95 -17.82 24.43
N ASN A 24 29.55 -18.20 25.57
CA ASN A 24 30.90 -18.76 25.60
C ASN A 24 30.99 -20.08 24.82
N LYS A 25 30.01 -20.96 25.01
CA LYS A 25 29.92 -22.22 24.26
C LYS A 25 29.67 -21.97 22.76
N TRP A 26 28.74 -21.07 22.42
CA TRP A 26 28.48 -20.71 21.04
C TRP A 26 29.71 -20.13 20.34
N GLU A 27 30.51 -19.30 21.02
CA GLU A 27 31.77 -18.80 20.47
C GLU A 27 32.81 -19.91 20.25
N SER A 28 32.97 -20.84 21.21
CA SER A 28 33.92 -21.95 21.06
C SER A 28 33.52 -22.94 19.98
N ASP A 29 32.21 -23.11 19.76
CA ASP A 29 31.63 -24.04 18.78
C ASP A 29 31.50 -23.40 17.38
N ALA A 30 32.31 -22.38 17.08
CA ALA A 30 32.32 -21.73 15.77
C ALA A 30 32.71 -22.73 14.65
N PRO A 31 31.90 -22.85 13.58
CA PRO A 31 32.30 -23.60 12.39
C PRO A 31 33.59 -23.07 11.80
N SER A 32 34.31 -23.94 11.07
CA SER A 32 35.54 -23.55 10.38
C SER A 32 35.29 -22.36 9.43
N GLY A 33 36.06 -21.29 9.60
CA GLY A 33 35.93 -20.07 8.81
C GLY A 33 34.79 -19.12 9.23
N GLU A 34 34.22 -19.30 10.42
CA GLU A 34 33.26 -18.39 11.05
C GLU A 34 33.92 -17.69 12.25
N ASN A 35 33.81 -16.36 12.34
CA ASN A 35 34.33 -15.60 13.49
C ASN A 35 33.20 -15.02 14.33
N ARG A 36 32.96 -15.66 15.47
CA ARG A 36 31.91 -15.27 16.44
C ARG A 36 32.35 -14.24 17.47
N SER A 37 33.65 -13.93 17.61
CA SER A 37 34.18 -13.19 18.76
C SER A 37 33.62 -11.78 18.91
N ILE A 38 33.47 -11.03 17.81
CA ILE A 38 32.90 -9.67 17.87
C ILE A 38 31.44 -9.72 18.31
N ALA A 39 30.66 -10.64 17.75
CA ALA A 39 29.26 -10.83 18.11
C ALA A 39 29.10 -11.32 19.55
N ALA A 40 29.95 -12.25 20.01
CA ALA A 40 29.98 -12.73 21.39
C ALA A 40 30.28 -11.60 22.36
N ASN A 41 31.27 -10.74 22.05
CA ASN A 41 31.59 -9.57 22.87
C ASN A 41 30.45 -8.56 22.92
N ASN A 42 29.73 -8.34 21.82
CA ASN A 42 28.53 -7.49 21.85
C ASN A 42 27.44 -8.07 22.77
N ILE A 43 27.23 -9.39 22.77
CA ILE A 43 26.25 -10.02 23.68
C ILE A 43 26.74 -9.95 25.14
N ARG A 44 28.04 -10.13 25.39
CA ARG A 44 28.62 -9.94 26.74
C ARG A 44 28.47 -8.51 27.24
N ASP A 45 28.63 -7.50 26.39
CA ASP A 45 28.38 -6.09 26.75
C ASP A 45 26.92 -5.86 27.15
N VAL A 46 25.98 -6.48 26.42
CA VAL A 46 24.55 -6.47 26.78
C VAL A 46 24.33 -7.06 28.18
N ILE A 47 24.93 -8.20 28.50
CA ILE A 47 24.86 -8.82 29.83
C ILE A 47 25.46 -7.89 30.90
N ALA A 48 26.68 -7.42 30.68
CA ALA A 48 27.44 -6.63 31.65
C ALA A 48 26.75 -5.31 32.00
N ARG A 49 26.08 -4.69 31.02
CA ARG A 49 25.40 -3.41 31.17
C ARG A 49 23.91 -3.54 31.44
N ASN A 50 23.39 -4.77 31.46
CA ASN A 50 21.95 -5.05 31.47
C ASN A 50 21.20 -4.25 30.38
N ALA A 51 21.80 -4.20 29.18
CA ALA A 51 21.25 -3.42 28.08
C ALA A 51 19.98 -4.08 27.53
N THR A 52 19.10 -3.26 26.95
CA THR A 52 17.82 -3.71 26.40
C THR A 52 17.84 -3.85 24.88
N GLU A 53 18.94 -3.47 24.23
CA GLU A 53 19.10 -3.57 22.78
C GLU A 53 20.34 -4.37 22.41
N LEU A 54 20.17 -5.33 21.50
CA LEU A 54 21.28 -6.03 20.83
C LEU A 54 21.35 -5.60 19.37
N LYS A 55 22.46 -4.95 18.99
CA LYS A 55 22.79 -4.60 17.60
C LYS A 55 23.94 -5.45 17.09
N LEU A 56 23.70 -6.19 16.02
CA LEU A 56 24.72 -6.98 15.31
C LEU A 56 24.81 -6.49 13.87
N SER A 57 25.99 -6.09 13.42
CA SER A 57 26.17 -5.55 12.07
C SER A 57 27.43 -6.10 11.43
N LYS A 58 27.31 -6.63 10.21
CA LYS A 58 28.41 -7.20 9.42
C LYS A 58 29.17 -8.29 10.18
N MET A 59 28.44 -9.10 10.94
CA MET A 59 29.02 -10.22 11.68
C MET A 59 29.16 -11.43 10.77
N ASP A 60 30.28 -12.13 10.90
CA ASP A 60 30.53 -13.39 10.22
C ASP A 60 29.97 -14.55 11.03
N ILE A 61 28.64 -14.62 11.12
CA ILE A 61 27.91 -15.60 11.93
C ILE A 61 26.85 -16.31 11.10
N SER A 62 26.70 -17.62 11.32
CA SER A 62 25.66 -18.44 10.67
C SER A 62 24.43 -18.68 11.55
N SER A 63 24.57 -18.50 12.86
CA SER A 63 23.52 -18.60 13.89
C SER A 63 23.78 -17.61 15.04
N LEU A 64 22.87 -17.55 16.00
CA LEU A 64 23.07 -16.91 17.32
C LEU A 64 23.18 -17.99 18.41
N PRO A 65 23.65 -17.65 19.63
CA PRO A 65 23.55 -18.56 20.78
C PRO A 65 22.10 -18.98 21.05
N ASP A 66 21.92 -20.21 21.53
CA ASP A 66 20.60 -20.76 21.85
C ASP A 66 19.87 -19.99 22.96
N ILE A 67 20.63 -19.32 23.84
CA ILE A 67 20.11 -18.49 24.94
C ILE A 67 20.69 -17.09 24.80
N LEU A 68 19.81 -16.11 24.69
CA LEU A 68 20.14 -14.69 24.67
C LEU A 68 19.78 -14.04 26.03
N PRO A 69 20.42 -12.91 26.40
CA PRO A 69 20.12 -12.22 27.64
C PRO A 69 18.65 -11.78 27.76
N GLU A 70 18.02 -12.10 28.88
CA GLU A 70 16.60 -11.83 29.15
C GLU A 70 16.26 -10.33 29.31
N SER A 71 17.28 -9.47 29.45
CA SER A 71 17.13 -8.01 29.47
C SER A 71 16.76 -7.42 28.11
N ILE A 72 16.99 -8.15 27.02
CA ILE A 72 16.81 -7.66 25.65
C ILE A 72 15.33 -7.47 25.33
N THR A 73 14.97 -6.26 24.91
CA THR A 73 13.65 -5.89 24.40
C THR A 73 13.65 -5.61 22.90
N GLU A 74 14.82 -5.39 22.30
CA GLU A 74 14.98 -5.07 20.87
C GLU A 74 16.24 -5.73 20.28
N ILE A 75 16.08 -6.45 19.16
CA ILE A 75 17.19 -7.04 18.41
C ILE A 75 17.21 -6.45 17.00
N ASN A 76 18.36 -5.93 16.58
CA ASN A 76 18.58 -5.44 15.23
C ASN A 76 19.83 -6.08 14.60
N ILE A 77 19.64 -6.79 13.49
CA ILE A 77 20.70 -7.52 12.78
C ILE A 77 20.85 -6.96 11.37
N PHE A 78 22.06 -6.54 11.00
CA PHE A 78 22.37 -5.92 9.71
C PHE A 78 23.51 -6.65 9.00
N CYS A 79 23.33 -6.94 7.71
CA CYS A 79 24.38 -7.43 6.82
C CYS A 79 25.15 -8.66 7.36
N CYS A 80 24.48 -9.53 8.13
CA CYS A 80 25.04 -10.80 8.57
C CYS A 80 24.70 -11.85 7.50
N TYR A 81 25.47 -11.84 6.41
CA TYR A 81 25.08 -12.51 5.16
C TYR A 81 24.95 -14.03 5.28
N LYS A 82 25.72 -14.65 6.18
CA LYS A 82 25.68 -16.11 6.44
C LYS A 82 24.61 -16.54 7.44
N LEU A 83 23.95 -15.59 8.12
CA LEU A 83 22.96 -15.90 9.16
C LEU A 83 21.78 -16.64 8.52
N SER A 84 21.59 -17.90 8.90
CA SER A 84 20.64 -18.80 8.24
C SER A 84 19.41 -19.13 9.09
N THR A 85 19.56 -19.04 10.41
CA THR A 85 18.52 -19.31 11.41
C THR A 85 18.64 -18.33 12.58
N LEU A 86 17.55 -18.20 13.33
CA LEU A 86 17.52 -17.56 14.65
C LEU A 86 17.27 -18.65 15.72
N PRO A 87 17.58 -18.37 17.00
CA PRO A 87 17.25 -19.28 18.09
C PRO A 87 15.75 -19.54 18.16
N ASP A 88 15.35 -20.77 18.48
CA ASP A 88 13.93 -21.14 18.63
C ASP A 88 13.27 -20.40 19.81
N ALA A 89 14.05 -20.09 20.86
CA ALA A 89 13.63 -19.31 22.00
C ALA A 89 14.32 -17.94 21.99
N LEU A 90 13.52 -16.88 21.79
CA LEU A 90 13.97 -15.50 21.95
C LEU A 90 13.67 -15.00 23.37
N PRO A 91 14.39 -13.96 23.86
CA PRO A 91 14.19 -13.40 25.20
C PRO A 91 12.73 -13.08 25.50
N SER A 92 12.26 -13.44 26.69
CA SER A 92 10.83 -13.28 27.06
C SER A 92 10.33 -11.82 27.02
N GLY A 93 11.24 -10.86 27.21
CA GLY A 93 10.97 -9.42 27.12
C GLY A 93 11.07 -8.82 25.71
N LEU A 94 11.38 -9.61 24.66
CA LEU A 94 11.58 -9.09 23.32
C LEU A 94 10.28 -8.52 22.73
N THR A 95 10.32 -7.25 22.33
CA THR A 95 9.20 -6.53 21.73
C THR A 95 9.41 -6.22 20.25
N LYS A 96 10.67 -6.13 19.79
CA LYS A 96 11.00 -5.77 18.41
C LYS A 96 12.15 -6.58 17.83
N LEU A 97 12.02 -6.95 16.56
CA LEU A 97 13.06 -7.64 15.80
C LEU A 97 13.20 -7.01 14.40
N GLY A 98 14.38 -6.48 14.12
CA GLY A 98 14.79 -5.96 12.82
C GLY A 98 15.88 -6.83 12.19
N ILE A 99 15.68 -7.28 10.96
CA ILE A 99 16.67 -8.07 10.21
C ILE A 99 16.83 -7.47 8.82
N HIS A 100 18.07 -7.12 8.49
CA HIS A 100 18.40 -6.36 7.29
C HIS A 100 19.54 -7.03 6.53
N SER A 101 19.32 -7.29 5.24
CA SER A 101 20.30 -7.86 4.32
C SER A 101 20.96 -9.15 4.84
N CYS A 102 20.18 -10.03 5.49
CA CYS A 102 20.61 -11.37 5.89
C CYS A 102 20.03 -12.37 4.87
N HIS A 103 20.79 -12.64 3.81
CA HIS A 103 20.27 -13.33 2.62
C HIS A 103 20.04 -14.82 2.83
N GLU A 104 20.78 -15.46 3.73
CA GLU A 104 20.64 -16.88 4.03
C GLU A 104 19.54 -17.21 5.06
N LEU A 105 18.93 -16.19 5.68
CA LEU A 105 17.86 -16.41 6.67
C LEU A 105 16.65 -17.00 5.96
N SER A 106 16.23 -18.20 6.37
CA SER A 106 15.23 -19.00 5.66
C SER A 106 13.89 -19.13 6.39
N SER A 107 13.87 -18.84 7.70
CA SER A 107 12.68 -18.92 8.53
C SER A 107 12.78 -17.98 9.73
N LEU A 108 11.63 -17.64 10.31
CA LEU A 108 11.54 -17.02 11.62
C LEU A 108 11.37 -18.10 12.69
N PRO A 109 11.73 -17.82 13.96
CA PRO A 109 11.40 -18.67 15.09
C PRO A 109 9.93 -19.07 15.10
N LYS A 110 9.65 -20.35 15.34
CA LYS A 110 8.27 -20.88 15.39
C LYS A 110 7.46 -20.27 16.53
N THR A 111 8.14 -20.00 17.64
CA THR A 111 7.59 -19.38 18.84
C THR A 111 8.22 -18.02 19.02
N MET A 112 7.38 -17.01 19.20
CA MET A 112 7.83 -15.65 19.53
C MET A 112 7.31 -15.28 20.92
N PRO A 113 8.00 -14.39 21.64
CA PRO A 113 7.59 -13.96 22.98
C PRO A 113 6.20 -13.32 22.98
N GLU A 114 5.45 -13.48 24.08
CA GLU A 114 4.08 -12.96 24.20
C GLU A 114 3.98 -11.43 24.01
N ASN A 115 5.05 -10.71 24.33
CA ASN A 115 5.14 -9.25 24.21
C ASN A 115 5.70 -8.77 22.86
N PHE A 116 5.87 -9.66 21.88
CA PHE A 116 6.45 -9.32 20.59
C PHE A 116 5.48 -8.49 19.74
N ILE A 117 5.85 -7.25 19.41
CA ILE A 117 4.97 -6.23 18.83
C ILE A 117 5.36 -5.87 17.39
N GLU A 118 6.65 -5.82 17.05
CA GLU A 118 7.12 -5.30 15.77
C GLU A 118 8.19 -6.18 15.10
N LEU A 119 7.93 -6.52 13.83
CA LEU A 119 8.84 -7.28 12.98
C LEU A 119 9.20 -6.46 11.74
N THR A 120 10.49 -6.25 11.50
CA THR A 120 11.02 -5.68 10.26
C THR A 120 11.97 -6.65 9.57
N ILE A 121 11.65 -7.02 8.34
CA ILE A 121 12.52 -7.81 7.47
C ILE A 121 12.82 -6.99 6.22
N ASN A 122 14.11 -6.76 5.94
CA ASN A 122 14.55 -5.91 4.84
C ASN A 122 15.61 -6.62 4.00
N ASN A 123 15.37 -6.77 2.71
CA ASN A 123 16.27 -7.39 1.73
C ASN A 123 16.79 -8.78 2.17
N CYS A 124 15.99 -9.55 2.92
CA CYS A 124 16.24 -10.95 3.23
C CYS A 124 15.41 -11.77 2.26
N THR A 125 16.03 -12.41 1.28
CA THR A 125 15.31 -13.02 0.13
C THR A 125 14.83 -14.42 0.42
N LYS A 126 15.65 -15.26 1.07
CA LYS A 126 15.35 -16.68 1.26
C LYS A 126 14.15 -16.94 2.19
N ILE A 127 13.95 -16.09 3.21
CA ILE A 127 12.79 -16.15 4.12
C ILE A 127 11.45 -15.92 3.41
N LEU A 128 11.47 -15.32 2.22
CA LEU A 128 10.27 -15.00 1.44
C LEU A 128 9.83 -16.18 0.54
N ASN A 129 10.64 -17.25 0.46
CA ASN A 129 10.35 -18.44 -0.35
C ASN A 129 9.48 -19.47 0.40
N SER A 130 9.15 -19.23 1.67
CA SER A 130 8.36 -20.13 2.52
C SER A 130 7.09 -19.45 3.04
N ILE A 131 6.21 -20.24 3.64
CA ILE A 131 5.04 -19.70 4.35
C ILE A 131 5.55 -18.96 5.58
N ILE A 132 5.19 -17.67 5.68
CA ILE A 132 5.50 -16.81 6.81
C ILE A 132 4.42 -17.04 7.88
N SER A 133 4.82 -17.64 8.99
CA SER A 133 3.99 -17.71 10.19
C SER A 133 4.25 -16.47 11.04
N LEU A 134 3.17 -15.73 11.38
CA LEU A 134 3.24 -14.51 12.17
C LEU A 134 2.70 -14.78 13.59
N PRO A 135 3.37 -14.29 14.65
CA PRO A 135 2.93 -14.50 16.03
C PRO A 135 1.61 -13.81 16.36
N ASP A 136 0.81 -14.43 17.24
CA ASP A 136 -0.50 -13.91 17.64
C ASP A 136 -0.44 -12.54 18.34
N SER A 137 0.69 -12.14 18.95
CA SER A 137 0.89 -10.84 19.60
C SER A 137 1.31 -9.70 18.65
N LEU A 138 1.71 -10.04 17.41
CA LEU A 138 2.36 -9.11 16.49
C LEU A 138 1.41 -8.00 16.04
N GLN A 139 1.76 -6.74 16.31
CA GLN A 139 0.92 -5.59 15.95
C GLN A 139 1.38 -4.89 14.67
N LYS A 140 2.67 -4.98 14.33
CA LYS A 140 3.27 -4.31 13.17
C LYS A 140 4.24 -5.23 12.44
N VAL A 141 4.10 -5.29 11.12
CA VAL A 141 5.07 -5.99 10.27
C VAL A 141 5.48 -5.12 9.09
N ARG A 142 6.78 -5.05 8.82
CA ARG A 142 7.36 -4.36 7.68
C ARG A 142 8.24 -5.31 6.88
N LEU A 143 7.86 -5.57 5.64
CA LEU A 143 8.62 -6.39 4.70
C LEU A 143 9.08 -5.50 3.55
N VAL A 144 10.40 -5.38 3.39
CA VAL A 144 11.02 -4.55 2.38
C VAL A 144 11.90 -5.41 1.49
N LEU A 145 11.72 -5.29 0.18
CA LEU A 145 12.59 -5.93 -0.80
C LEU A 145 12.75 -5.00 -2.00
N ARG A 146 13.99 -4.64 -2.32
CA ARG A 146 14.32 -3.91 -3.55
C ARG A 146 14.44 -4.91 -4.70
N SER A 147 13.34 -5.12 -5.40
CA SER A 147 13.30 -5.98 -6.59
C SER A 147 12.31 -5.42 -7.62
N ASN A 148 12.64 -5.59 -8.89
CA ASN A 148 11.73 -5.34 -10.01
C ASN A 148 10.86 -6.56 -10.32
N GLU A 149 11.21 -7.73 -9.79
CA GLU A 149 10.42 -8.95 -9.92
C GLU A 149 9.27 -8.96 -8.93
N ARG A 150 8.19 -9.65 -9.27
CA ARG A 150 7.04 -9.81 -8.37
C ARG A 150 7.22 -11.04 -7.50
N HIS A 151 7.14 -10.86 -6.19
CA HIS A 151 7.35 -11.91 -5.19
C HIS A 151 6.05 -12.23 -4.48
N SER A 152 5.59 -13.48 -4.55
CA SER A 152 4.38 -13.92 -3.86
C SER A 152 4.67 -14.19 -2.39
N LEU A 153 4.04 -13.43 -1.50
CA LEU A 153 4.09 -13.70 -0.06
C LEU A 153 2.97 -14.65 0.34
N GLN A 154 3.34 -15.67 1.09
CA GLN A 154 2.40 -16.62 1.65
C GLN A 154 2.37 -16.44 3.16
N PHE A 155 1.21 -16.06 3.67
CA PHE A 155 0.94 -16.02 5.11
C PHE A 155 -0.01 -17.15 5.45
N GLU A 156 0.23 -17.80 6.59
CA GLU A 156 -0.68 -18.82 7.14
C GLU A 156 -2.00 -18.19 7.59
N LYS A 157 -1.91 -17.19 8.46
CA LYS A 157 -2.99 -16.31 8.93
C LYS A 157 -2.40 -14.96 9.32
N LEU A 158 -3.19 -13.89 9.26
CA LEU A 158 -2.81 -12.66 9.95
C LEU A 158 -3.25 -12.76 11.41
N PRO A 159 -2.41 -12.36 12.37
CA PRO A 159 -2.79 -12.36 13.76
C PRO A 159 -3.85 -11.28 14.01
N VAL A 160 -4.83 -11.57 14.88
CA VAL A 160 -5.95 -10.65 15.17
C VAL A 160 -5.46 -9.32 15.77
N SER A 161 -4.31 -9.35 16.44
CA SER A 161 -3.64 -8.17 16.99
C SER A 161 -2.95 -7.29 15.94
N LEU A 162 -2.79 -7.76 14.69
CA LEU A 162 -2.07 -7.06 13.64
C LEU A 162 -2.81 -5.81 13.20
N LYS A 163 -2.24 -4.65 13.55
CA LYS A 163 -2.78 -3.33 13.20
C LYS A 163 -2.28 -2.85 11.85
N SER A 164 -1.01 -3.07 11.55
CA SER A 164 -0.37 -2.50 10.36
C SER A 164 0.61 -3.46 9.70
N MET A 165 0.49 -3.60 8.39
CA MET A 165 1.43 -4.26 7.50
C MET A 165 1.98 -3.24 6.50
N SER A 166 3.30 -3.20 6.32
CA SER A 166 3.96 -2.38 5.29
C SER A 166 4.76 -3.27 4.35
N LEU A 167 4.49 -3.16 3.05
CA LEU A 167 5.09 -4.00 2.00
C LEU A 167 5.72 -3.12 0.92
N SER A 168 6.90 -3.50 0.43
CA SER A 168 7.45 -2.94 -0.81
C SER A 168 6.62 -3.34 -2.05
N PRO A 169 6.58 -2.50 -3.11
CA PRO A 169 5.73 -2.72 -4.30
C PRO A 169 5.90 -4.05 -5.03
N CYS A 170 7.05 -4.72 -4.88
CA CYS A 170 7.35 -6.00 -5.49
C CYS A 170 6.48 -7.14 -4.95
N PHE A 171 5.89 -7.00 -3.75
CA PHE A 171 5.14 -8.09 -3.12
C PHE A 171 3.73 -8.27 -3.68
N LEU A 172 3.33 -9.52 -3.86
CA LEU A 172 1.97 -9.96 -4.12
C LEU A 172 1.43 -10.69 -2.89
N VAL A 173 0.19 -10.41 -2.50
CA VAL A 173 -0.48 -11.07 -1.37
C VAL A 173 -1.89 -11.46 -1.76
N LYS A 174 -2.36 -12.61 -1.27
CA LYS A 174 -3.74 -13.03 -1.51
C LYS A 174 -4.72 -12.14 -0.72
N ARG A 175 -5.78 -11.67 -1.40
CA ARG A 175 -6.80 -10.76 -0.81
C ARG A 175 -7.54 -11.35 0.38
N ASN A 176 -7.77 -12.67 0.37
CA ASN A 176 -8.52 -13.37 1.41
C ASN A 176 -7.86 -13.25 2.78
N VAL A 177 -6.52 -13.13 2.82
CA VAL A 177 -5.74 -12.95 4.04
C VAL A 177 -6.13 -11.68 4.81
N PHE A 178 -6.69 -10.68 4.13
CA PHE A 178 -7.13 -9.41 4.74
C PHE A 178 -8.65 -9.29 4.95
N ARG A 179 -9.48 -10.18 4.40
CA ARG A 179 -10.95 -9.98 4.36
C ARG A 179 -11.62 -9.87 5.73
N GLU A 180 -11.11 -10.59 6.71
CA GLU A 180 -11.63 -10.62 8.09
C GLU A 180 -10.73 -9.83 9.04
N SER A 181 -9.70 -9.17 8.50
CA SER A 181 -8.74 -8.43 9.28
C SER A 181 -9.02 -6.93 9.22
N LYS A 182 -8.80 -6.24 10.34
CA LYS A 182 -8.73 -4.77 10.40
C LYS A 182 -7.32 -4.24 10.16
N THR A 183 -6.38 -5.10 9.75
CA THR A 183 -5.00 -4.71 9.43
C THR A 183 -5.00 -3.70 8.29
N GLN A 184 -4.38 -2.55 8.56
CA GLN A 184 -4.04 -1.58 7.53
C GLN A 184 -2.87 -2.09 6.67
N LEU A 185 -2.94 -1.86 5.37
CA LEU A 185 -1.84 -2.15 4.44
C LEU A 185 -1.29 -0.83 3.91
N ASN A 186 0.00 -0.59 4.16
CA ASN A 186 0.71 0.65 3.85
C ASN A 186 0.03 1.90 4.45
N GLY A 187 -0.54 1.77 5.64
CA GLY A 187 -1.07 2.89 6.43
C GLY A 187 -2.53 3.26 6.21
N ILE A 188 -3.23 2.60 5.29
CA ILE A 188 -4.67 2.79 5.06
C ILE A 188 -5.43 1.47 5.16
N ALA A 189 -6.75 1.54 5.33
CA ALA A 189 -7.61 0.36 5.33
C ALA A 189 -7.58 -0.37 3.96
N THR A 190 -7.90 -1.66 3.97
CA THR A 190 -7.80 -2.53 2.79
C THR A 190 -9.10 -2.67 2.00
N SER A 191 -10.22 -2.15 2.51
CA SER A 191 -11.57 -2.32 1.96
C SER A 191 -11.66 -1.95 0.48
N ALA A 192 -11.18 -0.76 0.10
CA ALA A 192 -11.16 -0.31 -1.29
C ALA A 192 -10.23 -1.17 -2.17
N GLY A 193 -9.01 -1.45 -1.70
CA GLY A 193 -8.04 -2.26 -2.45
C GLY A 193 -8.50 -3.69 -2.72
N ILE A 194 -9.12 -4.35 -1.73
CA ILE A 194 -9.66 -5.71 -1.84
C ILE A 194 -10.83 -5.77 -2.83
N ALA A 195 -11.73 -4.78 -2.77
CA ALA A 195 -12.95 -4.73 -3.56
C ALA A 195 -12.72 -4.38 -5.04
N PHE A 196 -11.59 -3.75 -5.36
CA PHE A 196 -11.21 -3.37 -6.71
C PHE A 196 -10.99 -4.60 -7.61
N LYS A 197 -11.52 -4.53 -8.82
CA LYS A 197 -11.39 -5.56 -9.87
C LYS A 197 -10.95 -4.89 -11.18
N LEU A 198 -10.23 -5.63 -12.01
CA LEU A 198 -9.91 -5.18 -13.37
C LEU A 198 -11.22 -4.82 -14.10
N GLY A 199 -11.24 -3.63 -14.70
CA GLY A 199 -12.42 -3.03 -15.32
C GLY A 199 -12.99 -1.83 -14.57
N ASP A 200 -12.72 -1.72 -13.26
CA ASP A 200 -13.00 -0.54 -12.44
C ASP A 200 -12.06 0.62 -12.80
N VAL A 201 -12.30 1.82 -12.23
CA VAL A 201 -11.39 2.97 -12.32
C VAL A 201 -11.33 3.71 -10.99
N LEU A 202 -10.11 4.06 -10.58
CA LEU A 202 -9.85 4.91 -9.43
C LEU A 202 -9.67 6.38 -9.85
N TYR A 203 -10.42 7.24 -9.17
CA TYR A 203 -10.35 8.70 -9.23
C TYR A 203 -9.96 9.26 -7.86
N GLY A 204 -9.49 10.51 -7.83
CA GLY A 204 -9.01 11.17 -6.61
C GLY A 204 -7.69 11.91 -6.82
N LEU A 205 -7.27 12.64 -5.77
CA LEU A 205 -5.99 13.33 -5.72
C LEU A 205 -4.83 12.33 -5.74
N PHE A 206 -3.72 12.73 -6.37
CA PHE A 206 -2.58 11.83 -6.62
C PHE A 206 -2.00 11.22 -5.34
N ASP A 207 -1.70 12.06 -4.35
CA ASP A 207 -1.01 11.62 -3.13
C ASP A 207 -1.81 10.66 -2.26
N ARG A 208 -3.14 10.67 -2.38
CA ARG A 208 -4.01 9.80 -1.60
C ARG A 208 -4.35 8.52 -2.35
N LYS A 209 -4.68 8.65 -3.64
CA LYS A 209 -5.00 7.46 -4.46
C LYS A 209 -3.79 6.56 -4.69
N LYS A 210 -2.54 7.05 -4.59
CA LYS A 210 -1.33 6.23 -4.78
C LYS A 210 -1.26 5.07 -3.78
N GLU A 211 -1.75 5.27 -2.55
CA GLU A 211 -1.75 4.22 -1.53
C GLU A 211 -2.77 3.12 -1.87
N ILE A 212 -3.97 3.49 -2.36
CA ILE A 212 -4.95 2.53 -2.87
C ILE A 212 -4.41 1.80 -4.10
N ILE A 213 -3.74 2.50 -5.03
CA ILE A 213 -3.06 1.87 -6.18
C ILE A 213 -1.99 0.89 -5.71
N SER A 214 -1.22 1.23 -4.68
CA SER A 214 -0.25 0.32 -4.07
C SER A 214 -0.92 -0.95 -3.57
N GLN A 215 -2.03 -0.84 -2.82
CA GLN A 215 -2.79 -2.01 -2.37
C GLN A 215 -3.32 -2.85 -3.53
N ILE A 216 -3.94 -2.21 -4.54
CA ILE A 216 -4.41 -2.88 -5.74
C ILE A 216 -3.27 -3.67 -6.38
N SER A 217 -2.07 -3.08 -6.46
CA SER A 217 -0.88 -3.74 -7.02
C SER A 217 -0.39 -4.92 -6.17
N HIS A 218 -0.59 -4.94 -4.86
CA HIS A 218 -0.28 -6.11 -4.03
C HIS A 218 -1.27 -7.25 -4.26
N PHE A 219 -2.52 -6.92 -4.57
CA PHE A 219 -3.61 -7.88 -4.74
C PHE A 219 -3.82 -8.38 -6.17
N ASN A 220 -3.06 -7.82 -7.12
CA ASN A 220 -3.17 -8.08 -8.54
C ASN A 220 -1.76 -8.07 -9.14
N ASN A 221 -1.44 -9.05 -10.00
CA ASN A 221 -0.20 -9.02 -10.77
C ASN A 221 -0.34 -8.08 -11.98
N LEU A 222 -0.42 -6.78 -11.71
CA LEU A 222 -0.62 -5.75 -12.72
C LEU A 222 0.67 -5.37 -13.42
N SER A 223 0.53 -5.01 -14.69
CA SER A 223 1.52 -4.37 -15.52
C SER A 223 1.26 -2.87 -15.66
N SER A 224 2.21 -2.14 -16.24
CA SER A 224 2.02 -0.73 -16.58
C SER A 224 0.96 -0.49 -17.67
N LYS A 225 0.46 -1.54 -18.34
CA LYS A 225 -0.56 -1.47 -19.39
C LYS A 225 -2.00 -1.64 -18.87
N ASP A 226 -2.17 -1.92 -17.58
CA ASP A 226 -3.49 -2.10 -16.98
C ASP A 226 -4.14 -0.76 -16.59
N ILE A 227 -5.44 -0.64 -16.89
CA ILE A 227 -6.21 0.57 -16.61
C ILE A 227 -6.72 0.51 -15.17
N VAL A 228 -5.97 1.13 -14.26
CA VAL A 228 -6.35 1.28 -12.84
C VAL A 228 -6.99 2.64 -12.56
N ALA A 229 -6.52 3.69 -13.25
CA ALA A 229 -6.94 5.07 -13.01
C ALA A 229 -7.13 5.82 -14.34
N GLN A 230 -7.94 6.88 -14.31
CA GLN A 230 -8.29 7.66 -15.49
C GLN A 230 -7.10 8.21 -16.30
N PRO A 231 -5.99 8.68 -15.68
CA PRO A 231 -4.85 9.16 -16.45
C PRO A 231 -4.30 8.12 -17.44
N LYS A 232 -4.32 6.82 -17.10
CA LYS A 232 -3.83 5.76 -17.98
C LYS A 232 -4.57 5.73 -19.32
N ILE A 233 -5.91 5.76 -19.29
CA ILE A 233 -6.70 5.70 -20.53
C ILE A 233 -6.62 7.03 -21.30
N THR A 234 -6.58 8.17 -20.59
CA THR A 234 -6.38 9.49 -21.21
C THR A 234 -5.05 9.58 -21.94
N ASP A 235 -3.93 9.27 -21.27
CA ASP A 235 -2.56 9.36 -21.82
C ASP A 235 -2.34 8.41 -23.00
N THR A 236 -3.05 7.27 -23.02
CA THR A 236 -3.00 6.33 -24.15
C THR A 236 -3.81 6.84 -25.33
N VAL A 237 -4.99 7.42 -25.12
CA VAL A 237 -5.88 7.83 -26.20
C VAL A 237 -5.49 9.17 -26.82
N TRP A 238 -4.91 10.08 -26.03
CA TRP A 238 -4.56 11.43 -26.43
C TRP A 238 -3.07 11.67 -26.24
N GLU A 239 -2.37 12.01 -27.32
CA GLU A 239 -0.99 12.49 -27.23
C GLU A 239 -1.02 13.98 -26.87
N HIS A 240 -0.46 14.32 -25.72
CA HIS A 240 -0.42 15.68 -25.21
C HIS A 240 0.93 16.07 -24.60
N ARG A 241 1.91 15.16 -24.63
CA ARG A 241 3.22 15.35 -24.00
C ARG A 241 4.36 15.48 -25.02
N ASP A 242 4.19 14.93 -26.22
CA ASP A 242 5.17 15.07 -27.29
C ASP A 242 5.02 16.41 -28.01
N TYR A 243 5.96 17.34 -27.79
CA TYR A 243 5.95 18.66 -28.42
C TYR A 243 5.89 18.63 -29.97
N LEU A 244 6.40 17.58 -30.61
CA LEU A 244 6.39 17.47 -32.07
C LEU A 244 5.08 16.91 -32.63
N SER A 245 4.25 16.27 -31.79
CA SER A 245 3.04 15.58 -32.24
C SER A 245 1.85 15.64 -31.27
N PHE A 246 1.85 16.62 -30.36
CA PHE A 246 0.80 16.83 -29.36
C PHE A 246 -0.53 17.25 -29.97
N ASP A 247 -1.58 17.09 -29.17
CA ASP A 247 -2.95 17.45 -29.46
C ASP A 247 -3.57 16.66 -30.61
N LYS A 248 -3.39 15.33 -30.59
CA LYS A 248 -4.08 14.38 -31.47
C LYS A 248 -4.52 13.13 -30.74
N TYR A 249 -5.56 12.48 -31.24
CA TYR A 249 -5.89 11.13 -30.81
C TYR A 249 -4.90 10.13 -31.41
N ARG A 250 -4.39 9.19 -30.60
CA ARG A 250 -3.46 8.16 -31.07
C ARG A 250 -4.13 7.16 -32.00
N ASP A 251 -3.36 6.59 -32.91
CA ASP A 251 -3.79 5.47 -33.74
C ASP A 251 -4.13 4.23 -32.91
N GLU A 252 -5.07 3.41 -33.40
CA GLU A 252 -5.53 2.23 -32.67
C GLU A 252 -4.43 1.19 -32.49
N THR A 253 -3.46 1.12 -33.40
CA THR A 253 -2.28 0.24 -33.29
C THR A 253 -1.45 0.61 -32.06
N ILE A 254 -1.19 1.91 -31.86
CA ILE A 254 -0.47 2.40 -30.69
C ILE A 254 -1.26 2.14 -29.40
N ILE A 255 -2.59 2.34 -29.43
CA ILE A 255 -3.45 2.04 -28.28
C ILE A 255 -3.37 0.55 -27.90
N LYS A 256 -3.38 -0.36 -28.89
CA LYS A 256 -3.23 -1.81 -28.69
C LYS A 256 -1.87 -2.20 -28.12
N GLU A 257 -0.82 -1.46 -28.44
CA GLU A 257 0.51 -1.69 -27.86
C GLU A 257 0.59 -1.20 -26.41
N MET A 258 -0.10 -0.10 -26.07
CA MET A 258 -0.02 0.55 -24.77
C MET A 258 -0.93 -0.04 -23.68
N LEU A 259 -2.01 -0.74 -24.05
CA LEU A 259 -3.01 -1.25 -23.10
C LEU A 259 -3.26 -2.75 -23.25
N ASN A 260 -3.44 -3.42 -22.11
CA ASN A 260 -3.96 -4.79 -22.09
C ASN A 260 -5.46 -4.83 -22.46
N ASP A 261 -6.23 -3.84 -21.99
CA ASP A 261 -7.64 -3.62 -22.36
C ASP A 261 -7.73 -2.54 -23.46
N ALA A 262 -7.19 -2.87 -24.63
CA ALA A 262 -7.09 -1.93 -25.75
C ALA A 262 -8.47 -1.57 -26.34
N GLU A 263 -9.41 -2.52 -26.35
CA GLU A 263 -10.77 -2.30 -26.86
C GLU A 263 -11.48 -1.19 -26.08
N ARG A 264 -11.33 -1.18 -24.75
CA ARG A 264 -11.84 -0.09 -23.91
C ARG A 264 -11.20 1.26 -24.26
N GLY A 265 -9.88 1.29 -24.51
CA GLY A 265 -9.17 2.48 -24.97
C GLY A 265 -9.74 3.02 -26.30
N ILE A 266 -9.95 2.15 -27.28
CA ILE A 266 -10.49 2.51 -28.60
C ILE A 266 -11.94 3.01 -28.50
N LYS A 267 -12.77 2.36 -27.68
CA LYS A 267 -14.13 2.81 -27.39
C LYS A 267 -14.14 4.18 -26.70
N PHE A 268 -13.23 4.40 -25.75
CA PHE A 268 -13.10 5.71 -25.10
C PHE A 268 -12.64 6.80 -26.07
N LYS A 269 -11.68 6.51 -26.97
CA LYS A 269 -11.29 7.41 -28.06
C LYS A 269 -12.48 7.81 -28.92
N THR A 270 -13.27 6.84 -29.36
CA THR A 270 -14.45 7.05 -30.21
C THR A 270 -15.52 7.85 -29.49
N PHE A 271 -15.76 7.55 -28.21
CA PHE A 271 -16.66 8.31 -27.36
C PHE A 271 -16.22 9.77 -27.28
N LEU A 272 -14.94 10.01 -26.94
CA LEU A 272 -14.39 11.35 -26.75
C LEU A 272 -14.39 12.18 -28.04
N SER A 273 -14.06 11.58 -29.20
CA SER A 273 -14.03 12.28 -30.49
C SER A 273 -15.40 12.68 -31.02
N LYS A 274 -16.47 12.02 -30.57
CA LYS A 274 -17.86 12.35 -30.96
C LYS A 274 -18.59 13.17 -29.90
N HIS A 275 -18.00 13.36 -28.73
CA HIS A 275 -18.67 13.99 -27.60
C HIS A 275 -18.76 15.51 -27.77
N GLU A 276 -19.98 16.04 -27.87
CA GLU A 276 -20.23 17.48 -28.12
C GLU A 276 -19.51 18.41 -27.13
N LYS A 277 -19.48 18.04 -25.84
CA LYS A 277 -18.87 18.83 -24.76
C LYS A 277 -17.39 18.55 -24.48
N TYR A 278 -16.95 17.30 -24.66
CA TYR A 278 -15.63 16.85 -24.19
C TYR A 278 -14.64 16.51 -25.29
N ASN A 279 -15.03 16.59 -26.57
CA ASN A 279 -14.08 16.49 -27.66
C ASN A 279 -12.96 17.55 -27.46
N ILE A 280 -11.74 17.07 -27.34
CA ILE A 280 -10.56 17.88 -27.03
C ILE A 280 -9.85 18.39 -28.28
N ILE A 281 -10.13 17.81 -29.45
CA ILE A 281 -9.58 18.20 -30.75
C ILE A 281 -10.49 19.23 -31.41
N GLU A 282 -11.76 18.91 -31.59
CA GLU A 282 -12.75 19.83 -32.20
C GLU A 282 -13.37 20.75 -31.13
N ARG A 283 -12.50 21.37 -30.33
CA ARG A 283 -12.93 22.37 -29.36
C ARG A 283 -13.27 23.65 -30.13
N HIS A 284 -14.56 23.99 -30.26
CA HIS A 284 -14.97 25.32 -30.71
C HIS A 284 -14.22 26.37 -29.89
N GLU A 285 -13.67 27.41 -30.53
CA GLU A 285 -12.81 28.49 -30.00
C GLU A 285 -13.44 29.36 -28.89
N LYS A 286 -14.33 28.80 -28.06
CA LYS A 286 -14.78 29.42 -26.83
C LYS A 286 -13.59 29.51 -25.88
N LYS A 287 -12.99 30.71 -25.84
CA LYS A 287 -11.99 31.14 -24.85
C LYS A 287 -12.30 30.47 -23.50
N PRO A 288 -11.33 29.82 -22.86
CA PRO A 288 -11.61 29.10 -21.64
C PRO A 288 -12.09 30.06 -20.56
N TYR A 289 -13.10 29.61 -19.79
CA TYR A 289 -13.61 30.26 -18.57
C TYR A 289 -12.55 30.38 -17.45
N ARG A 290 -11.27 30.10 -17.74
CA ARG A 290 -10.16 30.02 -16.78
C ARG A 290 -8.91 30.67 -17.41
N PRO A 291 -8.72 31.99 -17.27
CA PRO A 291 -7.59 32.70 -17.88
C PRO A 291 -6.22 32.23 -17.37
N ASN A 292 -6.17 31.59 -16.19
CA ASN A 292 -4.92 31.17 -15.54
C ASN A 292 -4.59 29.68 -15.72
N LYS A 293 -5.27 28.95 -16.63
CA LYS A 293 -4.97 27.52 -16.88
C LYS A 293 -4.46 27.27 -18.29
N SER A 294 -3.51 26.36 -18.42
CA SER A 294 -3.01 25.91 -19.72
C SER A 294 -4.12 25.22 -20.51
N VAL A 295 -4.01 25.22 -21.84
CA VAL A 295 -4.91 24.47 -22.72
C VAL A 295 -4.91 22.98 -22.35
N GLU A 296 -3.75 22.45 -21.99
CA GLU A 296 -3.59 21.07 -21.53
C GLU A 296 -4.43 20.78 -20.28
N ASP A 297 -4.37 21.61 -19.24
CA ASP A 297 -5.17 21.46 -18.02
C ASP A 297 -6.68 21.45 -18.29
N ILE A 298 -7.11 22.27 -19.24
CA ILE A 298 -8.51 22.34 -19.66
C ILE A 298 -8.91 21.03 -20.34
N CYS A 299 -8.08 20.52 -21.25
CA CYS A 299 -8.31 19.26 -21.94
C CYS A 299 -8.24 18.06 -20.97
N LEU A 300 -7.28 18.01 -20.05
CA LEU A 300 -7.21 17.00 -18.99
C LEU A 300 -8.46 17.02 -18.10
N SER A 301 -8.97 18.20 -17.75
CA SER A 301 -10.23 18.31 -17.02
C SER A 301 -11.43 17.83 -17.85
N ARG A 302 -11.43 18.02 -19.18
CA ARG A 302 -12.50 17.52 -20.07
C ARG A 302 -12.44 16.00 -20.20
N THR A 303 -11.27 15.44 -20.54
CA THR A 303 -11.09 14.00 -20.69
C THR A 303 -11.39 13.25 -19.41
N SER A 304 -11.03 13.81 -18.25
CA SER A 304 -11.32 13.14 -16.98
C SER A 304 -12.83 13.05 -16.68
N LYS A 305 -13.59 14.12 -16.96
CA LYS A 305 -15.06 14.08 -16.84
C LYS A 305 -15.71 13.17 -17.90
N ALA A 306 -15.20 13.18 -19.12
CA ALA A 306 -15.61 12.24 -20.15
C ALA A 306 -15.33 10.79 -19.73
N GLY A 307 -14.22 10.55 -19.03
CA GLY A 307 -13.87 9.26 -18.45
C GLY A 307 -14.89 8.77 -17.44
N LEU A 308 -15.36 9.65 -16.54
CA LEU A 308 -16.44 9.32 -15.59
C LEU A 308 -17.72 8.96 -16.34
N GLU A 309 -18.11 9.79 -17.30
CA GLU A 309 -19.32 9.57 -18.09
C GLU A 309 -19.26 8.28 -18.89
N PHE A 310 -18.18 8.04 -19.62
CA PHE A 310 -17.94 6.81 -20.36
C PHE A 310 -17.94 5.58 -19.44
N GLN A 311 -17.24 5.66 -18.31
CA GLN A 311 -17.15 4.54 -17.39
C GLN A 311 -18.51 4.20 -16.78
N ILE A 312 -19.26 5.21 -16.34
CA ILE A 312 -20.49 4.99 -15.56
C ILE A 312 -21.69 4.81 -16.47
N MET A 313 -21.83 5.65 -17.50
CA MET A 313 -23.01 5.71 -18.35
C MET A 313 -22.92 4.73 -19.52
N GLU A 314 -21.82 4.74 -20.28
CA GLU A 314 -21.67 3.87 -21.46
C GLU A 314 -21.32 2.42 -21.08
N ARG A 315 -20.38 2.25 -20.14
CA ARG A 315 -19.90 0.90 -19.76
C ARG A 315 -20.68 0.27 -18.60
N ASN A 316 -21.50 1.05 -17.89
CA ASN A 316 -22.10 0.62 -16.62
C ASN A 316 -21.05 0.06 -15.63
N GLY A 317 -19.84 0.62 -15.67
CA GLY A 317 -18.69 0.15 -14.91
C GLY A 317 -18.52 0.91 -13.60
N ARG A 318 -17.88 0.26 -12.62
CA ARG A 318 -17.67 0.88 -11.30
C ARG A 318 -16.57 1.93 -11.34
N VAL A 319 -16.75 2.94 -10.49
CA VAL A 319 -15.79 3.99 -10.20
C VAL A 319 -15.56 4.03 -8.70
N PHE A 320 -14.29 4.01 -8.31
CA PHE A 320 -13.85 4.26 -6.94
C PHE A 320 -13.36 5.70 -6.90
N PHE A 321 -13.92 6.51 -6.01
CA PHE A 321 -13.56 7.92 -5.87
C PHE A 321 -12.96 8.17 -4.48
N CYS A 322 -11.63 8.33 -4.44
CA CYS A 322 -10.86 8.67 -3.26
C CYS A 322 -11.14 10.14 -2.90
N ALA A 323 -11.85 10.33 -1.79
CA ALA A 323 -12.35 11.62 -1.31
C ALA A 323 -11.40 12.29 -0.30
N ASP A 324 -10.30 11.62 0.04
CA ASP A 324 -9.23 12.10 0.90
C ASP A 324 -8.76 13.50 0.51
N ASP A 325 -8.58 14.36 1.51
CA ASP A 325 -8.34 15.82 1.45
C ASP A 325 -9.43 16.66 0.75
N LEU A 326 -10.35 16.06 0.00
CA LEU A 326 -11.43 16.81 -0.69
C LEU A 326 -12.60 17.11 0.22
N VAL A 327 -12.91 16.21 1.15
CA VAL A 327 -14.04 16.34 2.10
C VAL A 327 -13.88 17.54 3.03
N GLU A 328 -12.65 17.99 3.27
CA GLU A 328 -12.36 19.16 4.10
C GLU A 328 -12.43 20.47 3.30
N SER A 329 -12.43 20.38 1.96
CA SER A 329 -12.36 21.54 1.04
C SER A 329 -13.63 21.70 0.19
N ILE A 330 -14.78 21.23 0.68
CA ILE A 330 -16.03 21.22 -0.10
C ILE A 330 -16.48 22.64 -0.46
N SER A 331 -16.30 23.62 0.44
CA SER A 331 -16.66 25.02 0.20
C SER A 331 -15.84 25.65 -0.93
N GLU A 332 -14.52 25.42 -0.95
CA GLU A 332 -13.59 25.87 -1.97
C GLU A 332 -13.88 25.18 -3.30
N ILE A 333 -14.19 23.89 -3.26
CA ILE A 333 -14.61 23.11 -4.43
C ILE A 333 -15.94 23.64 -4.97
N ALA A 334 -16.95 23.91 -4.14
CA ALA A 334 -18.22 24.45 -4.58
C ALA A 334 -18.04 25.80 -5.30
N GLN A 335 -17.32 26.72 -4.68
CA GLN A 335 -17.13 28.08 -5.18
C GLN A 335 -16.10 28.17 -6.30
N LYS A 336 -15.29 27.12 -6.49
CA LYS A 336 -14.17 27.05 -7.45
C LYS A 336 -13.06 28.05 -7.10
N GLU A 337 -12.78 28.18 -5.81
CA GLU A 337 -11.66 28.98 -5.32
C GLU A 337 -10.33 28.46 -5.90
N PRO A 338 -9.31 29.34 -6.02
CA PRO A 338 -7.96 28.98 -6.46
C PRO A 338 -7.39 27.74 -5.74
N ASP A 339 -6.35 27.14 -6.32
CA ASP A 339 -5.72 25.92 -5.81
C ASP A 339 -6.65 24.69 -5.82
N TYR A 340 -6.97 24.16 -4.64
CA TYR A 340 -7.72 22.91 -4.45
C TYR A 340 -9.08 22.94 -5.16
N GLY A 341 -9.80 24.07 -5.08
CA GLY A 341 -11.11 24.24 -5.69
C GLY A 341 -11.10 24.21 -7.21
N THR A 342 -10.00 24.56 -7.86
CA THR A 342 -9.89 24.53 -9.33
C THR A 342 -9.27 23.26 -9.91
N SER A 343 -8.78 22.35 -9.08
CA SER A 343 -8.14 21.09 -9.49
C SER A 343 -9.03 20.25 -10.43
N ILE A 344 -8.40 19.35 -11.20
CA ILE A 344 -9.13 18.42 -12.08
C ILE A 344 -10.08 17.55 -11.23
N THR A 345 -9.60 17.03 -10.11
CA THR A 345 -10.40 16.22 -9.19
C THR A 345 -11.56 16.97 -8.54
N ALA A 346 -11.39 18.25 -8.20
CA ALA A 346 -12.53 19.09 -7.79
C ALA A 346 -13.58 19.23 -8.90
N SER A 347 -13.16 19.25 -10.17
CA SER A 347 -14.09 19.30 -11.32
C SER A 347 -14.83 17.99 -11.55
N GLU A 348 -14.19 16.86 -11.25
CA GLU A 348 -14.78 15.53 -11.25
C GLU A 348 -15.81 15.39 -10.12
N LEU A 349 -15.47 15.79 -8.89
CA LEU A 349 -16.36 15.71 -7.74
C LEU A 349 -17.62 16.56 -7.95
N ARG A 350 -17.47 17.80 -8.45
CA ARG A 350 -18.62 18.62 -8.88
C ARG A 350 -19.43 17.95 -9.99
N TRP A 351 -18.79 17.22 -10.91
CA TRP A 351 -19.50 16.48 -11.94
C TRP A 351 -20.35 15.37 -11.33
N LEU A 352 -19.80 14.59 -10.40
CA LEU A 352 -20.56 13.57 -9.68
C LEU A 352 -21.72 14.18 -8.88
N TYR A 353 -21.49 15.29 -8.16
CA TYR A 353 -22.54 15.98 -7.40
C TYR A 353 -23.72 16.43 -8.28
N ARG A 354 -23.46 16.94 -9.50
CA ARG A 354 -24.53 17.34 -10.44
C ARG A 354 -25.38 16.17 -10.95
N HIS A 355 -24.84 14.96 -10.94
CA HIS A 355 -25.50 13.74 -11.42
C HIS A 355 -25.81 12.77 -10.28
N LYS A 356 -25.71 13.19 -9.02
CA LYS A 356 -25.82 12.33 -7.83
C LYS A 356 -27.13 11.54 -7.75
N ASP A 357 -28.16 12.08 -8.39
CA ASP A 357 -29.51 11.52 -8.39
C ASP A 357 -29.70 10.45 -9.47
N HIS A 358 -28.81 10.38 -10.47
CA HIS A 358 -28.85 9.39 -11.54
C HIS A 358 -28.67 7.96 -11.02
N PRO A 359 -29.50 6.98 -11.44
CA PRO A 359 -29.43 5.60 -10.95
C PRO A 359 -28.05 4.94 -11.12
N LYS A 360 -27.42 5.10 -12.31
CA LYS A 360 -26.08 4.55 -12.56
C LYS A 360 -25.00 5.17 -11.67
N ILE A 361 -25.16 6.42 -11.24
CA ILE A 361 -24.20 7.07 -10.33
C ILE A 361 -24.33 6.43 -8.95
N LYS A 362 -25.56 6.32 -8.44
CA LYS A 362 -25.86 5.66 -7.16
C LYS A 362 -25.37 4.21 -7.09
N SER A 363 -25.49 3.45 -8.19
CA SER A 363 -25.10 2.04 -8.22
C SER A 363 -23.62 1.80 -8.47
N ASN A 364 -22.95 2.66 -9.24
CA ASN A 364 -21.61 2.36 -9.77
C ASN A 364 -20.50 3.21 -9.14
N VAL A 365 -20.81 4.28 -8.41
CA VAL A 365 -19.80 5.12 -7.76
C VAL A 365 -19.67 4.75 -6.29
N GLN A 366 -18.46 4.36 -5.88
CA GLN A 366 -18.11 4.08 -4.49
C GLN A 366 -17.10 5.11 -4.02
N PHE A 367 -17.44 5.87 -2.98
CA PHE A 367 -16.50 6.80 -2.37
C PHE A 367 -15.66 6.09 -1.32
N CYS A 368 -14.40 6.48 -1.19
CA CYS A 368 -13.54 6.01 -0.11
C CYS A 368 -12.79 7.16 0.57
N LEU A 369 -12.45 6.94 1.84
CA LEU A 369 -11.64 7.81 2.69
C LEU A 369 -10.73 6.92 3.54
N ASP A 370 -9.42 7.17 3.54
CA ASP A 370 -8.41 6.35 4.21
C ASP A 370 -8.51 4.85 3.86
N GLY A 371 -8.88 4.55 2.62
CA GLY A 371 -9.07 3.18 2.11
C GLY A 371 -10.39 2.50 2.54
N GLU A 372 -11.18 3.11 3.42
CA GLU A 372 -12.52 2.64 3.79
C GLU A 372 -13.61 3.19 2.88
N PHE A 373 -14.69 2.44 2.69
CA PHE A 373 -15.83 2.93 1.94
C PHE A 373 -16.68 3.90 2.77
N ILE A 374 -17.14 4.97 2.13
CA ILE A 374 -18.10 5.92 2.69
C ILE A 374 -19.31 6.06 1.75
N SER A 375 -20.48 6.37 2.29
CA SER A 375 -21.68 6.52 1.47
C SER A 375 -21.60 7.79 0.61
N GLN A 376 -22.21 7.73 -0.58
CA GLN A 376 -22.39 8.91 -1.42
C GLN A 376 -23.12 10.03 -0.68
N GLU A 377 -24.16 9.68 0.09
CA GLU A 377 -24.91 10.62 0.90
C GLU A 377 -24.00 11.35 1.90
N LYS A 378 -23.08 10.65 2.56
CA LYS A 378 -22.11 11.27 3.47
C LYS A 378 -21.25 12.30 2.77
N VAL A 379 -20.83 12.08 1.52
CA VAL A 379 -19.99 13.03 0.76
C VAL A 379 -20.80 14.23 0.25
N PHE A 380 -22.03 13.99 -0.21
CA PHE A 380 -22.86 15.03 -0.84
C PHE A 380 -23.75 15.81 0.15
N SER A 381 -23.80 15.40 1.41
CA SER A 381 -24.41 16.17 2.51
C SER A 381 -23.41 17.04 3.27
N LEU A 382 -22.11 17.01 2.92
CA LEU A 382 -21.11 17.84 3.56
C LEU A 382 -21.40 19.34 3.36
N PRO A 383 -21.18 20.19 4.39
CA PRO A 383 -21.29 21.63 4.27
C PRO A 383 -20.39 22.19 3.16
N GLY A 384 -20.85 23.25 2.50
CA GLY A 384 -20.21 23.91 1.37
C GLY A 384 -20.92 23.64 0.05
N TRP A 385 -21.59 22.49 -0.11
CA TRP A 385 -22.35 22.16 -1.32
C TRP A 385 -23.54 23.10 -1.57
N GLU A 386 -24.12 23.70 -0.53
CA GLU A 386 -25.15 24.73 -0.63
C GLU A 386 -24.70 25.96 -1.42
N ASN A 387 -23.39 26.23 -1.47
CA ASN A 387 -22.81 27.33 -2.25
C ASN A 387 -22.60 26.94 -3.72
N TYR A 388 -22.82 25.67 -4.08
CA TYR A 388 -22.61 25.17 -5.43
C TYR A 388 -23.84 25.35 -6.31
N HIS A 389 -23.79 26.37 -7.17
CA HIS A 389 -24.85 26.70 -8.11
C HIS A 389 -24.44 26.31 -9.55
N PRO A 390 -24.83 25.11 -10.05
CA PRO A 390 -24.49 24.70 -11.40
C PRO A 390 -25.27 25.52 -12.45
N LYS A 391 -24.62 25.87 -13.57
CA LYS A 391 -25.24 26.63 -14.67
C LYS A 391 -26.35 25.85 -15.42
N SER A 392 -26.44 24.54 -15.21
CA SER A 392 -27.44 23.66 -15.80
C SER A 392 -27.81 22.59 -14.79
N ASN A 393 -29.09 22.53 -14.39
CA ASN A 393 -29.64 21.40 -13.65
C ASN A 393 -29.95 20.30 -14.68
N PHE A 394 -29.27 19.16 -14.60
CA PHE A 394 -29.65 17.99 -15.38
C PHE A 394 -30.87 17.38 -14.71
N ILE A 395 -32.06 17.70 -15.22
CA ILE A 395 -33.26 16.94 -14.90
C ILE A 395 -33.15 15.67 -15.72
N HIS A 396 -32.84 14.56 -15.07
CA HIS A 396 -32.90 13.26 -15.73
C HIS A 396 -34.38 12.96 -16.02
N SER A 397 -34.77 13.02 -17.29
CA SER A 397 -36.03 12.42 -17.73
C SER A 397 -35.86 10.91 -17.61
N ASP A 398 -36.70 10.27 -16.79
CA ASP A 398 -36.81 8.81 -16.77
C ASP A 398 -37.23 8.34 -18.17
N SER A 399 -36.30 7.68 -18.87
CA SER A 399 -36.56 6.97 -20.13
C SER A 399 -35.89 5.61 -20.10
#